data_AF-A0A417CYK9-F1
#
_entry.id   AF-A0A417CYK9-F1
#
_cell.length_a   1.000
_cell.length_b   1.000
_cell.length_c   1.000
_cell.angle_alpha   90.00
_cell.angle_beta   90.00
_cell.angle_gamma   90.00
#
_symmetry.space_group_name_H-M   'P 1'
#
loop_
_entity.id
_entity.type
_entity.pdbx_description
1 polymer ?
#
loop_
_entity_poly.entity_id
_entity_poly.type
_entity_poly.pdbx_seq_one_letter_code
_entity_poly.pdbx_strand_id
1 'polypeptide(L)'
;MIIKKKRINSLSCLNHVEEGKNLMMVLRDAARFKGILVKLGFSEDLIEGERVLPSMLNPTLKRNAEPFYIKDKTKPKEQYTQTLWWTRHEWAGRGETIEVTDFVTIPRERYARIKFEPYSVELFLKYDEQGQLMVMTDFISYCHDNEKLLINTINIFLTNFEECEILTENFENVMPTRTIKLNWEVLPSGDYPWKRIQDDLQKVSAKSSKTAKKLLIDKCEFINSFQPDFRAYGKSGFHGYVIFGFMHRNIYVLESVYPNNATYVFGKNWEELSKLTKAEILKENLQDVRIIHNNNWQQEIRDLLEVA
;
A
#
# COMPACT_ATOMS: atom_id res chain seq x y z
N MET A 1 9.85 -21.22 18.33
CA MET A 1 11.16 -21.42 17.64
C MET A 1 11.76 -20.06 17.30
N ILE A 2 13.09 -19.86 17.40
CA ILE A 2 13.76 -18.61 16.96
C ILE A 2 14.61 -18.86 15.72
N ILE A 3 14.49 -18.00 14.72
CA ILE A 3 15.25 -18.00 13.48
C ILE A 3 16.14 -16.76 13.46
N LYS A 4 17.45 -16.93 13.26
CA LYS A 4 18.42 -15.84 13.05
C LYS A 4 19.10 -15.97 11.70
N LYS A 5 18.61 -15.25 10.69
CA LYS A 5 19.06 -15.30 9.29
C LYS A 5 18.78 -13.95 8.62
N LYS A 6 19.46 -13.67 7.50
CA LYS A 6 19.14 -12.48 6.68
C LYS A 6 17.81 -12.62 5.92
N ARG A 7 17.48 -13.84 5.48
CA ARG A 7 16.23 -14.21 4.79
C ARG A 7 16.09 -15.73 4.67
N ILE A 8 14.89 -16.18 4.36
CA ILE A 8 14.58 -17.55 3.93
C ILE A 8 13.96 -17.56 2.52
N ASN A 9 14.13 -18.67 1.81
CA ASN A 9 13.55 -18.90 0.48
C ASN A 9 12.55 -20.07 0.43
N SER A 10 12.48 -20.85 1.52
CA SER A 10 11.57 -21.98 1.70
C SER A 10 11.23 -22.10 3.18
N LEU A 11 10.15 -22.82 3.48
CA LEU A 11 9.70 -23.08 4.85
C LEU A 11 10.38 -24.30 5.48
N SER A 12 11.59 -24.67 5.04
CA SER A 12 12.30 -25.83 5.59
C SER A 12 12.58 -25.72 7.09
N CYS A 13 12.62 -24.49 7.63
CA CYS A 13 12.69 -24.25 9.07
C CYS A 13 11.45 -24.73 9.84
N LEU A 14 10.31 -24.97 9.17
CA LEU A 14 9.04 -25.38 9.76
C LEU A 14 8.72 -26.87 9.52
N ASN A 15 9.64 -27.67 9.01
CA ASN A 15 9.39 -29.10 8.73
C ASN A 15 8.99 -29.94 9.96
N HIS A 16 9.24 -29.44 11.18
CA HIS A 16 8.86 -30.08 12.44
C HIS A 16 7.50 -29.60 12.97
N VAL A 17 6.86 -28.63 12.29
CA VAL A 17 5.54 -28.13 12.64
C VAL A 17 4.51 -28.85 11.77
N GLU A 18 3.41 -29.29 12.39
CA GLU A 18 2.32 -29.95 11.68
C GLU A 18 1.57 -28.97 10.78
N GLU A 19 1.24 -29.41 9.56
CA GLU A 19 0.39 -28.64 8.64
C GLU A 19 -1.00 -28.41 9.26
N GLY A 20 -1.58 -27.25 9.03
CA GLY A 20 -2.85 -26.80 9.61
C GLY A 20 -2.70 -26.00 10.92
N LYS A 21 -1.52 -26.01 11.57
CA LYS A 21 -1.27 -25.18 12.75
C LYS A 21 -1.24 -23.69 12.38
N ASN A 22 -1.76 -22.85 13.28
CA ASN A 22 -1.64 -21.40 13.14
C ASN A 22 -0.27 -20.93 13.63
N LEU A 23 0.36 -20.01 12.90
CA LEU A 23 1.67 -19.46 13.21
C LEU A 23 1.56 -17.97 13.46
N MET A 24 2.29 -17.48 14.46
CA MET A 24 2.49 -16.06 14.72
C MET A 24 3.97 -15.74 14.70
N MET A 25 4.35 -14.70 13.94
CA MET A 25 5.71 -14.21 13.89
C MET A 25 5.87 -13.12 14.94
N VAL A 26 6.89 -13.25 15.78
CA VAL A 26 7.14 -12.40 16.95
C VAL A 26 8.58 -11.94 16.99
N LEU A 27 8.79 -10.70 17.43
CA LEU A 27 10.06 -10.16 17.85
C LEU A 27 9.93 -9.73 19.31
N ARG A 28 10.71 -10.34 20.21
CA ARG A 28 10.82 -9.93 21.61
C ARG A 28 11.90 -8.89 21.79
N ASP A 29 11.87 -8.17 22.91
CA ASP A 29 12.85 -7.13 23.23
C ASP A 29 12.98 -6.11 22.07
N ALA A 30 11.84 -5.75 21.47
CA ALA A 30 11.80 -4.97 20.24
C ALA A 30 12.24 -3.51 20.44
N ALA A 31 12.33 -3.04 21.69
CA ALA A 31 12.76 -1.69 22.03
C ALA A 31 14.16 -1.34 21.48
N ARG A 32 15.06 -2.32 21.37
CA ARG A 32 16.39 -2.15 20.74
C ARG A 32 16.35 -1.76 19.27
N PHE A 33 15.21 -1.98 18.61
CA PHE A 33 14.98 -1.63 17.21
C PHE A 33 14.08 -0.40 17.03
N LYS A 34 13.93 0.46 18.06
CA LYS A 34 13.05 1.65 18.02
C LYS A 34 13.16 2.45 16.72
N GLY A 35 14.38 2.76 16.27
CA GLY A 35 14.60 3.53 15.03
C GLY A 35 14.09 2.83 13.76
N ILE A 36 13.99 1.50 13.75
CA ILE A 36 13.38 0.73 12.66
C ILE A 36 11.87 0.70 12.82
N LEU A 37 11.34 0.54 14.03
CA LEU A 37 9.90 0.54 14.31
C LEU A 37 9.23 1.85 13.88
N VAL A 38 9.84 2.99 14.21
CA VAL A 38 9.35 4.31 13.77
C VAL A 38 9.34 4.40 12.23
N LYS A 39 10.39 3.92 11.55
CA LYS A 39 10.44 3.90 10.08
C LYS A 39 9.40 2.96 9.46
N LEU A 40 9.05 1.87 10.15
CA LEU A 40 7.98 0.96 9.74
C LEU A 40 6.59 1.59 9.93
N GLY A 41 6.47 2.64 10.76
CA GLY A 41 5.28 3.44 10.88
C GLY A 41 4.66 3.54 12.27
N PHE A 42 5.28 2.93 13.29
CA PHE A 42 4.84 3.06 14.68
C PHE A 42 5.12 4.47 15.21
N SER A 43 4.45 4.85 16.30
CA SER A 43 4.72 6.14 16.94
C SER A 43 6.08 6.15 17.65
N GLU A 44 6.57 7.35 17.99
CA GLU A 44 7.79 7.49 18.80
C GLU A 44 7.62 6.94 20.23
N ASP A 45 6.38 6.90 20.73
CA ASP A 45 6.05 6.46 22.07
C ASP A 45 5.83 4.93 22.16
N LEU A 46 5.68 4.26 21.00
CA LEU A 46 5.54 2.80 20.88
C LEU A 46 4.43 2.24 21.78
N ILE A 47 3.24 2.81 21.68
CA ILE A 47 2.12 2.52 22.57
C ILE A 47 1.60 1.09 22.31
N GLU A 48 1.25 0.38 23.39
CA GLU A 48 0.62 -0.93 23.29
C GLU A 48 -0.65 -0.88 22.42
N GLY A 49 -0.80 -1.89 21.54
CA GLY A 49 -1.95 -1.99 20.66
C GLY A 49 -1.86 -1.17 19.38
N GLU A 50 -0.80 -0.36 19.21
CA GLU A 50 -0.51 0.24 17.92
C GLU A 50 -0.39 -0.83 16.84
N ARG A 51 -1.03 -0.57 15.69
CA ARG A 51 -1.08 -1.48 14.56
C ARG A 51 -0.82 -0.73 13.27
N VAL A 52 0.09 -1.28 12.47
CA VAL A 52 0.50 -0.66 11.20
C VAL A 52 0.67 -1.72 10.12
N LEU A 53 0.23 -1.40 8.91
CA LEU A 53 0.81 -2.00 7.73
C LEU A 53 2.20 -1.37 7.54
N PRO A 54 3.30 -2.14 7.58
CA PRO A 54 4.63 -1.54 7.63
C PRO A 54 5.02 -0.81 6.34
N SER A 55 5.72 0.31 6.47
CA SER A 55 6.26 1.15 5.38
C SER A 55 7.10 0.34 4.38
N MET A 56 7.10 0.74 3.10
CA MET A 56 7.81 0.04 2.03
C MET A 56 9.32 0.31 1.96
N LEU A 57 10.05 -0.01 3.02
CA LEU A 57 11.49 0.27 3.13
C LEU A 57 12.35 -0.65 2.25
N ASN A 58 11.87 -1.87 1.98
CA ASN A 58 12.59 -2.89 1.23
C ASN A 58 11.64 -3.72 0.33
N PRO A 59 12.15 -4.57 -0.58
CA PRO A 59 11.30 -5.34 -1.50
C PRO A 59 10.28 -6.27 -0.83
N THR A 60 10.59 -6.83 0.34
CA THR A 60 9.67 -7.69 1.10
C THR A 60 8.48 -6.87 1.62
N LEU A 61 8.76 -5.71 2.22
CA LEU A 61 7.75 -4.76 2.66
C LEU A 61 6.95 -4.18 1.49
N LYS A 62 7.60 -3.96 0.34
CA LYS A 62 6.90 -3.53 -0.88
C LYS A 62 5.91 -4.58 -1.38
N ARG A 63 6.25 -5.88 -1.36
CA ARG A 63 5.29 -6.94 -1.71
C ARG A 63 4.21 -7.13 -0.65
N ASN A 64 4.51 -6.76 0.60
CA ASN A 64 3.51 -6.75 1.66
C ASN A 64 2.47 -5.66 1.43
N ALA A 65 2.88 -4.49 0.94
CA ALA A 65 1.99 -3.35 0.75
C ALA A 65 1.39 -3.27 -0.66
N GLU A 66 2.15 -3.47 -1.73
CA GLU A 66 1.68 -3.23 -3.11
C GLU A 66 1.51 -4.51 -3.91
N PRO A 67 0.56 -4.55 -4.87
CA PRO A 67 0.53 -5.59 -5.88
C PRO A 67 1.87 -5.71 -6.61
N PHE A 68 2.26 -6.94 -6.93
CA PHE A 68 3.51 -7.20 -7.63
C PHE A 68 3.33 -8.22 -8.76
N TYR A 69 4.30 -8.24 -9.66
CA TYR A 69 4.20 -9.00 -10.89
C TYR A 69 5.43 -9.88 -11.08
N ILE A 70 5.19 -11.12 -11.49
CA ILE A 70 6.24 -12.03 -11.94
C ILE A 70 6.11 -12.20 -13.45
N LYS A 71 7.26 -12.16 -14.14
CA LYS A 71 7.31 -12.39 -15.59
C LYS A 71 7.01 -13.87 -15.85
N ASP A 72 5.99 -14.14 -16.64
CA ASP A 72 5.71 -15.44 -17.21
C ASP A 72 6.45 -15.56 -18.54
N LYS A 73 7.57 -16.27 -18.52
CA LYS A 73 8.40 -16.52 -19.70
C LYS A 73 7.93 -17.72 -20.51
N THR A 74 6.93 -18.46 -20.03
CA THR A 74 6.38 -19.64 -20.74
C THR A 74 5.41 -19.24 -21.84
N LYS A 75 4.88 -18.02 -21.78
CA LYS A 75 3.95 -17.44 -22.76
C LYS A 75 4.66 -16.51 -23.73
N PRO A 76 4.11 -16.30 -24.95
CA PRO A 76 4.59 -15.27 -25.85
C PRO A 76 4.48 -13.88 -25.20
N LYS A 77 5.22 -12.91 -25.75
CA LYS A 77 5.09 -11.52 -25.32
C LYS A 77 3.70 -10.99 -25.63
N GLU A 78 3.16 -10.20 -24.72
CA GLU A 78 1.90 -9.47 -24.91
C GLU A 78 2.20 -8.05 -25.41
N GLN A 79 1.33 -7.57 -26.31
CA GLN A 79 1.29 -6.16 -26.69
C GLN A 79 0.66 -5.35 -25.55
N TYR A 80 1.26 -4.21 -25.24
CA TYR A 80 0.73 -3.26 -24.27
C TYR A 80 1.06 -1.83 -24.71
N THR A 81 0.29 -0.89 -24.19
CA THR A 81 0.52 0.54 -24.41
C THR A 81 1.29 1.15 -23.24
N GLN A 82 2.30 1.95 -23.56
CA GLN A 82 3.06 2.72 -22.58
C GLN A 82 2.80 4.21 -22.77
N THR A 83 2.26 4.86 -21.75
CA THR A 83 2.14 6.32 -21.72
C THR A 83 3.48 6.96 -21.37
N LEU A 84 3.82 8.06 -22.04
CA LEU A 84 5.01 8.87 -21.84
C LEU A 84 4.62 10.36 -21.74
N TRP A 85 5.16 11.06 -20.75
CA TRP A 85 5.12 12.53 -20.68
C TRP A 85 6.28 13.06 -21.50
N TRP A 86 5.99 13.59 -22.69
CA TRP A 86 6.99 13.85 -23.72
C TRP A 86 6.85 15.26 -24.31
N THR A 87 7.98 15.90 -24.53
CA THR A 87 8.10 17.23 -25.14
C THR A 87 8.46 17.08 -26.61
N ARG A 88 7.65 17.62 -27.52
CA ARG A 88 7.86 17.60 -28.97
C ARG A 88 7.69 19.00 -29.56
N HIS A 89 8.29 19.23 -30.73
CA HIS A 89 8.05 20.46 -31.49
C HIS A 89 6.94 20.19 -32.51
N GLU A 90 5.87 20.98 -32.45
CA GLU A 90 4.76 20.95 -33.41
C GLU A 90 4.81 22.17 -34.31
N TRP A 91 4.43 22.01 -35.58
CA TRP A 91 4.40 23.12 -36.53
C TRP A 91 3.23 24.06 -36.21
N ALA A 92 3.53 25.34 -36.02
CA ALA A 92 2.56 26.36 -35.60
C ALA A 92 2.09 27.27 -36.74
N GLY A 93 2.55 27.02 -37.97
CA GLY A 93 2.32 27.90 -39.11
C GLY A 93 3.58 28.65 -39.54
N ARG A 94 3.63 29.08 -40.80
CA ARG A 94 4.61 30.06 -41.32
C ARG A 94 6.10 29.71 -41.10
N GLY A 95 6.42 28.42 -40.98
CA GLY A 95 7.80 27.96 -40.73
C GLY A 95 8.22 28.00 -39.26
N GLU A 96 7.31 28.34 -38.36
CA GLU A 96 7.52 28.34 -36.91
C GLU A 96 7.11 27.00 -36.30
N THR A 97 7.79 26.61 -35.24
CA THR A 97 7.43 25.47 -34.39
C THR A 97 7.22 25.94 -32.95
N ILE A 98 6.28 25.29 -32.26
CA ILE A 98 6.05 25.49 -30.83
C ILE A 98 6.40 24.22 -30.07
N GLU A 99 6.95 24.38 -28.88
CA GLU A 99 7.21 23.27 -27.98
C GLU A 99 5.90 22.88 -27.27
N VAL A 100 5.49 21.63 -27.45
CA VAL A 100 4.29 21.05 -26.83
C VAL A 100 4.73 19.88 -25.95
N THR A 101 4.34 19.92 -24.68
CA THR A 101 4.56 18.80 -23.75
C THR A 101 3.23 18.20 -23.38
N ASP A 102 3.04 16.91 -23.70
CA ASP A 102 1.80 16.20 -23.42
C ASP A 102 2.05 14.69 -23.19
N PHE A 103 1.02 13.96 -22.80
CA PHE A 103 1.03 12.51 -22.73
C PHE A 103 0.88 11.89 -24.13
N VAL A 104 1.84 11.07 -24.51
CA VAL A 104 1.79 10.24 -25.72
C VAL A 104 1.73 8.77 -25.34
N THR A 105 0.98 7.98 -26.11
CA THR A 105 0.88 6.54 -25.89
C THR A 105 1.59 5.79 -27.00
N ILE A 106 2.54 4.92 -26.64
CA ILE A 106 3.30 4.11 -27.60
C ILE A 106 3.02 2.62 -27.42
N PRO A 107 2.80 1.86 -28.50
CA PRO A 107 2.69 0.41 -28.43
C PRO A 107 4.07 -0.22 -28.13
N ARG A 108 4.08 -1.24 -27.28
CA ARG A 108 5.27 -1.96 -26.84
C ARG A 108 4.93 -3.43 -26.60
N GLU A 109 5.95 -4.27 -26.64
CA GLU A 109 5.82 -5.67 -26.22
C GLU A 109 6.47 -5.89 -24.86
N ARG A 110 5.87 -6.76 -24.04
CA ARG A 110 6.46 -7.22 -22.78
C ARG A 110 6.18 -8.71 -22.56
N TYR A 111 6.98 -9.36 -21.71
CA TYR A 111 6.61 -10.68 -21.22
C TYR A 111 5.28 -10.60 -20.47
N ALA A 112 4.43 -11.60 -20.68
CA ALA A 112 3.21 -11.77 -19.92
C ALA A 112 3.51 -11.72 -18.42
N ARG A 113 2.58 -11.19 -17.62
CA ARG A 113 2.78 -10.97 -16.19
C ARG A 113 1.71 -11.67 -15.38
N ILE A 114 2.15 -12.38 -14.34
CA ILE A 114 1.26 -12.93 -13.32
C ILE A 114 1.18 -11.91 -12.19
N LYS A 115 0.00 -11.36 -11.95
CA LYS A 115 -0.28 -10.44 -10.84
C LYS A 115 -0.42 -11.24 -9.55
N PHE A 116 0.19 -10.74 -8.50
CA PHE A 116 -0.03 -11.18 -7.12
C PHE A 116 -0.58 -10.01 -6.32
N GLU A 117 -1.62 -10.28 -5.53
CA GLU A 117 -2.13 -9.31 -4.56
C GLU A 117 -1.12 -9.12 -3.41
N PRO A 118 -1.10 -7.94 -2.78
CA PRO A 118 -0.23 -7.70 -1.64
C PRO A 118 -0.57 -8.61 -0.47
N TYR A 119 0.45 -9.06 0.24
CA TYR A 119 0.27 -9.94 1.41
C TYR A 119 -0.46 -9.27 2.58
N SER A 120 -0.36 -7.94 2.69
CA SER A 120 -1.11 -7.08 3.60
C SER A 120 -1.02 -7.46 5.08
N VAL A 121 0.12 -7.99 5.52
CA VAL A 121 0.34 -8.35 6.91
C VAL A 121 0.62 -7.11 7.74
N GLU A 122 -0.26 -6.81 8.68
CA GLU A 122 -0.05 -5.77 9.68
C GLU A 122 0.85 -6.28 10.82
N LEU A 123 1.61 -5.37 11.40
CA LEU A 123 2.37 -5.58 12.62
C LEU A 123 1.69 -4.82 13.75
N PHE A 124 1.71 -5.39 14.97
CA PHE A 124 1.21 -4.70 16.15
C PHE A 124 2.15 -4.82 17.35
N LEU A 125 2.04 -3.84 18.26
CA LEU A 125 2.84 -3.77 19.47
C LEU A 125 2.11 -4.37 20.66
N LYS A 126 2.86 -5.09 21.49
CA LYS A 126 2.39 -5.59 22.79
C LYS A 126 3.51 -5.55 23.82
N TYR A 127 3.20 -5.30 25.08
CA TYR A 127 4.12 -5.53 26.19
C TYR A 127 3.82 -6.88 26.83
N ASP A 128 4.86 -7.66 27.14
CA ASP A 128 4.69 -8.86 27.95
C ASP A 128 4.49 -8.53 29.45
N GLU A 129 4.24 -9.55 30.26
CA GLU A 129 4.05 -9.40 31.71
C GLU A 129 5.28 -8.81 32.43
N GLN A 130 6.46 -8.90 31.82
CA GLN A 130 7.71 -8.33 32.32
C GLN A 130 7.94 -6.89 31.82
N GLY A 131 7.03 -6.33 31.01
CA GLY A 131 7.16 -5.00 30.44
C GLY A 131 8.13 -4.91 29.26
N GLN A 132 8.48 -6.02 28.61
CA GLN A 132 9.27 -6.00 27.38
C GLN A 132 8.37 -5.79 26.17
N LEU A 133 8.78 -4.87 25.30
CA LEU A 133 8.08 -4.60 24.05
C LEU A 133 8.26 -5.78 23.07
N MET A 134 7.16 -6.21 22.49
CA MET A 134 7.08 -7.20 21.43
C MET A 134 6.42 -6.61 20.18
N VAL A 135 6.88 -7.06 19.01
CA VAL A 135 6.25 -6.78 17.71
C VAL A 135 5.75 -8.10 17.14
N MET A 136 4.50 -8.13 16.69
CA MET A 136 3.86 -9.38 16.29
C MET A 136 2.96 -9.23 15.07
N THR A 137 2.57 -10.37 14.50
CA THR A 137 1.57 -10.48 13.41
C THR A 137 0.29 -11.12 13.90
N ASP A 138 -0.78 -11.09 13.10
CA ASP A 138 -1.88 -12.04 13.26
C ASP A 138 -1.44 -13.47 12.97
N PHE A 139 -2.34 -14.42 13.25
CA PHE A 139 -2.18 -15.82 12.89
C PHE A 139 -2.23 -16.02 11.39
N ILE A 140 -1.29 -16.81 10.88
CA ILE A 140 -1.30 -17.30 9.52
C ILE A 140 -1.26 -18.83 9.59
N SER A 141 -2.26 -19.48 9.01
CA SER A 141 -2.31 -20.95 8.97
C SER A 141 -1.17 -21.51 8.13
N TYR A 142 -0.48 -22.51 8.66
CA TYR A 142 0.57 -23.23 7.97
C TYR A 142 -0.04 -24.24 7.00
N CYS A 143 -0.17 -23.84 5.74
CA CYS A 143 -0.68 -24.67 4.65
C CYS A 143 -0.05 -24.25 3.32
N HIS A 144 -0.19 -25.09 2.30
CA HIS A 144 0.36 -24.83 0.97
C HIS A 144 -0.03 -23.46 0.38
N ASP A 145 -1.29 -23.06 0.51
CA ASP A 145 -1.80 -21.80 -0.05
C ASP A 145 -1.13 -20.55 0.58
N ASN A 146 -0.72 -20.66 1.85
CA ASN A 146 -0.06 -19.60 2.59
C ASN A 146 1.47 -19.67 2.52
N GLU A 147 2.06 -20.60 1.76
CA GLU A 147 3.52 -20.80 1.75
C GLU A 147 4.27 -19.49 1.43
N LYS A 148 3.85 -18.81 0.36
CA LYS A 148 4.48 -17.54 -0.07
C LYS A 148 4.21 -16.39 0.92
N LEU A 149 3.03 -16.37 1.52
CA LEU A 149 2.66 -15.41 2.56
C LEU A 149 3.59 -15.57 3.77
N LEU A 150 3.71 -16.79 4.30
CA LEU A 150 4.58 -17.11 5.44
C LEU A 150 6.04 -16.80 5.15
N ILE A 151 6.57 -17.16 3.98
CA ILE A 151 7.93 -16.81 3.57
C ILE A 151 8.12 -15.30 3.57
N ASN A 152 7.16 -14.54 3.02
CA ASN A 152 7.23 -13.08 3.02
C ASN A 152 7.19 -12.52 4.43
N THR A 153 6.26 -13.00 5.27
CA THR A 153 6.09 -12.53 6.66
C THR A 153 7.32 -12.80 7.50
N ILE A 154 7.89 -14.01 7.48
CA ILE A 154 9.14 -14.30 8.19
C ILE A 154 10.26 -13.39 7.66
N ASN A 155 10.32 -13.15 6.35
CA ASN A 155 11.29 -12.23 5.77
C ASN A 155 11.05 -10.76 6.16
N ILE A 156 9.83 -10.33 6.50
CA ILE A 156 9.59 -8.99 7.06
C ILE A 156 10.40 -8.87 8.36
N PHE A 157 10.35 -9.87 9.23
CA PHE A 157 11.11 -9.86 10.47
C PHE A 157 12.62 -9.96 10.21
N LEU A 158 13.06 -10.97 9.46
CA LEU A 158 14.49 -11.20 9.21
C LEU A 158 15.19 -10.05 8.49
N THR A 159 14.54 -9.38 7.54
CA THR A 159 15.17 -8.28 6.79
C THR A 159 15.25 -6.96 7.56
N ASN A 160 14.43 -6.79 8.59
CA ASN A 160 14.39 -5.57 9.40
C ASN A 160 15.05 -5.75 10.77
N PHE A 161 15.04 -6.95 11.34
CA PHE A 161 15.49 -7.23 12.71
C PHE A 161 16.55 -8.34 12.80
N GLU A 162 16.85 -9.03 11.68
CA GLU A 162 17.78 -10.17 11.60
C GLU A 162 17.37 -11.42 12.40
N GLU A 163 16.22 -11.36 13.08
CA GLU A 163 15.64 -12.45 13.83
C GLU A 163 14.11 -12.46 13.78
N CYS A 164 13.55 -13.65 13.99
CA CYS A 164 12.12 -13.90 14.03
C CYS A 164 11.85 -15.09 14.95
N GLU A 165 11.03 -14.90 15.97
CA GLU A 165 10.42 -15.99 16.72
C GLU A 165 9.12 -16.42 16.04
N ILE A 166 8.82 -17.71 16.07
CA ILE A 166 7.59 -18.30 15.57
C ILE A 166 6.91 -19.03 16.72
N LEU A 167 5.69 -18.60 17.03
CA LEU A 167 4.80 -19.21 18.01
C LEU A 167 3.76 -20.08 17.31
N THR A 168 3.49 -21.26 17.85
CA THR A 168 2.55 -22.25 17.32
C THR A 168 1.34 -22.49 18.22
N GLU A 169 1.40 -22.04 19.48
CA GLU A 169 0.39 -22.27 20.53
C GLU A 169 0.38 -21.07 21.51
N ASN A 170 -0.62 -20.99 22.40
CA ASN A 170 -0.78 -19.98 23.46
C ASN A 170 -0.95 -18.53 22.95
N PHE A 171 -2.04 -18.33 22.23
CA PHE A 171 -2.33 -17.13 21.46
C PHE A 171 -3.18 -16.07 22.17
N GLU A 172 -3.96 -16.47 23.17
CA GLU A 172 -4.91 -15.58 23.85
C GLU A 172 -4.20 -14.52 24.69
N ASN A 173 -3.09 -14.88 25.34
CA ASN A 173 -2.28 -13.97 26.14
C ASN A 173 -1.37 -13.05 25.33
N VAL A 174 -1.41 -13.10 23.99
CA VAL A 174 -0.52 -12.28 23.14
C VAL A 174 -1.28 -11.25 22.29
N MET A 175 -2.61 -11.25 22.25
CA MET A 175 -3.36 -10.17 21.59
C MET A 175 -3.45 -8.91 22.49
N PRO A 176 -3.43 -7.68 21.92
CA PRO A 176 -3.58 -6.46 22.70
C PRO A 176 -5.06 -6.25 23.06
N THR A 177 -5.31 -5.62 24.22
CA THR A 177 -6.68 -5.35 24.70
C THR A 177 -7.39 -4.25 23.92
N ARG A 178 -6.63 -3.33 23.33
CA ARG A 178 -7.10 -2.25 22.47
C ARG A 178 -6.24 -2.20 21.21
N THR A 179 -6.86 -1.89 20.07
CA THR A 179 -6.12 -1.66 18.81
C THR A 179 -6.14 -0.18 18.45
N ILE A 180 -4.99 0.36 18.06
CA ILE A 180 -4.81 1.74 17.58
C ILE A 180 -4.22 1.66 16.16
N LYS A 181 -5.04 1.81 15.13
CA LYS A 181 -4.56 1.79 13.73
C LYS A 181 -3.92 3.13 13.36
N LEU A 182 -2.66 3.10 12.92
CA LEU A 182 -1.90 4.31 12.52
C LEU A 182 -1.72 4.43 11.00
N ASN A 183 -2.47 3.67 10.21
CA ASN A 183 -2.34 3.60 8.75
C ASN A 183 -2.78 4.88 8.02
N TRP A 184 -3.44 5.81 8.71
CA TRP A 184 -4.08 6.96 8.10
C TRP A 184 -3.95 8.20 8.97
N GLU A 185 -3.87 9.36 8.33
CA GLU A 185 -4.05 10.65 9.00
C GLU A 185 -5.12 11.46 8.27
N VAL A 186 -6.09 11.93 9.05
CA VAL A 186 -7.17 12.80 8.57
C VAL A 186 -6.72 14.24 8.72
N LEU A 187 -6.79 15.00 7.62
CA LEU A 187 -6.59 16.43 7.69
C LEU A 187 -7.93 17.11 8.00
N PRO A 188 -7.94 18.12 8.91
CA PRO A 188 -9.16 18.81 9.27
C PRO A 188 -9.79 19.48 8.04
N SER A 189 -11.13 19.59 8.04
CA SER A 189 -11.87 20.33 7.03
C SER A 189 -11.49 21.82 7.04
N GLY A 190 -11.34 22.41 5.85
CA GLY A 190 -10.95 23.81 5.65
C GLY A 190 -9.99 24.00 4.47
N ASP A 191 -9.45 25.21 4.31
CA ASP A 191 -8.48 25.58 3.27
C ASP A 191 -7.09 24.99 3.55
N TYR A 192 -7.01 23.69 3.79
CA TYR A 192 -5.73 23.01 3.87
C TYR A 192 -5.08 23.07 2.48
N PRO A 193 -3.93 23.74 2.30
CA PRO A 193 -3.43 24.00 0.97
C PRO A 193 -3.06 22.70 0.28
N TRP A 194 -3.76 22.37 -0.81
CA TRP A 194 -3.45 21.22 -1.68
C TRP A 194 -1.94 21.10 -1.97
N LYS A 195 -1.26 22.25 -2.10
CA LYS A 195 0.18 22.35 -2.30
C LYS A 195 1.01 21.53 -1.30
N ARG A 196 0.65 21.51 -0.02
CA ARG A 196 1.39 20.73 0.99
C ARG A 196 1.24 19.23 0.75
N ILE A 197 0.02 18.78 0.44
CA ILE A 197 -0.27 17.38 0.13
C ILE A 197 0.46 17.00 -1.16
N GLN A 198 0.40 17.86 -2.17
CA GLN A 198 1.09 17.67 -3.44
C GLN A 198 2.60 17.50 -3.22
N ASP A 199 3.24 18.33 -2.39
CA ASP A 199 4.66 18.22 -2.07
C ASP A 199 4.99 16.87 -1.41
N ASP A 200 4.15 16.40 -0.49
CA ASP A 200 4.35 15.10 0.16
C ASP A 200 4.14 13.93 -0.81
N LEU A 201 3.10 13.96 -1.64
CA LEU A 201 2.88 13.00 -2.72
C LEU A 201 4.03 12.99 -3.74
N GLN A 202 4.60 14.15 -4.02
CA GLN A 202 5.76 14.30 -4.89
C GLN A 202 7.03 13.69 -4.29
N LYS A 203 7.20 13.72 -2.96
CA LYS A 203 8.28 13.02 -2.25
C LYS A 203 8.06 11.51 -2.26
N VAL A 204 6.83 11.05 -2.02
CA VAL A 204 6.47 9.61 -2.07
C VAL A 204 6.80 9.02 -3.44
N SER A 205 6.42 9.74 -4.49
CA SER A 205 6.62 9.37 -5.88
C SER A 205 8.02 9.72 -6.42
N ALA A 206 8.99 10.11 -5.58
CA ALA A 206 10.32 10.54 -6.02
C ALA A 206 11.08 9.46 -6.81
N LYS A 207 10.82 8.18 -6.52
CA LYS A 207 11.42 7.04 -7.23
C LYS A 207 10.64 6.62 -8.49
N SER A 208 9.47 7.20 -8.75
CA SER A 208 8.66 6.94 -9.93
C SER A 208 9.22 7.67 -11.17
N SER A 209 8.89 7.19 -12.36
CA SER A 209 9.27 7.88 -13.60
C SER A 209 8.59 9.25 -13.70
N LYS A 210 9.20 10.19 -14.45
CA LYS A 210 8.62 11.53 -14.71
C LYS A 210 7.16 11.43 -15.17
N THR A 211 6.88 10.52 -16.11
CA THR A 211 5.53 10.27 -16.62
C THR A 211 4.58 9.79 -15.53
N ALA A 212 4.96 8.74 -14.79
CA ALA A 212 4.08 8.17 -13.77
C ALA A 212 3.78 9.18 -12.67
N LYS A 213 4.81 9.94 -12.25
CA LYS A 213 4.65 11.02 -11.28
C LYS A 213 3.68 12.08 -11.78
N LYS A 214 3.85 12.60 -13.02
CA LYS A 214 2.95 13.61 -13.59
C LYS A 214 1.52 13.08 -13.70
N LEU A 215 1.33 11.91 -14.30
CA LEU A 215 0.01 11.30 -14.50
C LEU A 215 -0.77 11.11 -13.19
N LEU A 216 -0.12 10.57 -12.16
CA LEU A 216 -0.80 10.21 -10.91
C LEU A 216 -1.06 11.44 -10.03
N ILE A 217 -0.15 12.43 -10.04
CA ILE A 217 -0.42 13.72 -9.38
C ILE A 217 -1.57 14.44 -10.08
N ASP A 218 -1.61 14.46 -11.43
CA ASP A 218 -2.68 15.11 -12.20
C ASP A 218 -4.04 14.47 -11.91
N LYS A 219 -4.09 13.15 -11.66
CA LYS A 219 -5.32 12.45 -11.24
C LYS A 219 -5.79 12.90 -9.85
N CYS A 220 -4.88 12.97 -8.88
CA CYS A 220 -5.23 13.48 -7.56
C CYS A 220 -5.66 14.95 -7.60
N GLU A 221 -5.00 15.78 -8.41
CA GLU A 221 -5.39 17.18 -8.65
C GLU A 221 -6.78 17.29 -9.27
N PHE A 222 -7.08 16.43 -10.24
CA PHE A 222 -8.38 16.39 -10.89
C PHE A 222 -9.50 16.05 -9.90
N ILE A 223 -9.35 14.99 -9.09
CA ILE A 223 -10.33 14.65 -8.04
C ILE A 223 -10.43 15.80 -7.02
N ASN A 224 -9.31 16.39 -6.62
CA ASN A 224 -9.28 17.50 -5.68
C ASN A 224 -10.01 18.75 -6.19
N SER A 225 -10.08 18.96 -7.51
CA SER A 225 -10.76 20.11 -8.12
C SER A 225 -12.27 20.14 -7.86
N PHE A 226 -12.88 18.99 -7.52
CA PHE A 226 -14.28 18.87 -7.11
C PHE A 226 -14.54 19.32 -5.66
N GLN A 227 -13.53 19.90 -4.98
CA GLN A 227 -13.65 20.47 -3.64
C GLN A 227 -14.19 19.49 -2.58
N PRO A 228 -13.49 18.37 -2.30
CA PRO A 228 -13.90 17.45 -1.24
C PRO A 228 -13.90 18.12 0.14
N ASP A 229 -14.85 17.72 0.98
CA ASP A 229 -15.10 18.24 2.34
C ASP A 229 -13.93 17.97 3.29
N PHE A 230 -13.23 16.85 3.08
CA PHE A 230 -11.98 16.54 3.76
C PHE A 230 -11.08 15.66 2.91
N ARG A 231 -9.83 15.55 3.34
CA ARG A 231 -8.81 14.68 2.76
C ARG A 231 -8.19 13.86 3.87
N ALA A 232 -7.89 12.61 3.58
CA ALA A 232 -7.12 11.79 4.48
C ALA A 232 -6.04 11.05 3.70
N TYR A 233 -4.86 10.94 4.28
CA TYR A 233 -3.70 10.43 3.58
C TYR A 233 -3.15 9.20 4.28
N GLY A 234 -2.71 8.26 3.46
CA GLY A 234 -2.14 7.03 3.96
C GLY A 234 -0.78 7.29 4.62
N LYS A 235 -0.58 6.62 5.74
CA LYS A 235 0.69 6.48 6.43
C LYS A 235 1.23 5.07 6.23
N SER A 236 2.52 4.91 6.50
CA SER A 236 3.17 3.60 6.55
C SER A 236 2.99 2.82 5.24
N GLY A 237 2.40 1.62 5.26
CA GLY A 237 2.13 0.81 4.07
C GLY A 237 1.05 1.38 3.12
N PHE A 238 0.29 2.39 3.56
CA PHE A 238 -0.63 3.17 2.72
C PHE A 238 -0.01 4.49 2.24
N HIS A 239 1.24 4.77 2.55
CA HIS A 239 1.90 6.02 2.16
C HIS A 239 1.86 6.24 0.65
N GLY A 240 1.21 7.31 0.18
CA GLY A 240 0.96 7.58 -1.24
C GLY A 240 -0.49 7.37 -1.69
N TYR A 241 -1.36 6.91 -0.80
CA TYR A 241 -2.80 6.90 -1.02
C TYR A 241 -3.44 8.15 -0.43
N VAL A 242 -4.48 8.65 -1.09
CA VAL A 242 -5.30 9.78 -0.65
C VAL A 242 -6.76 9.39 -0.75
N ILE A 243 -7.50 9.62 0.33
CA ILE A 243 -8.96 9.59 0.32
C ILE A 243 -9.48 11.01 0.24
N PHE A 244 -10.33 11.24 -0.76
CA PHE A 244 -11.10 12.46 -0.94
C PHE A 244 -12.54 12.17 -0.52
N GLY A 245 -13.00 12.82 0.54
CA GLY A 245 -14.35 12.61 1.07
C GLY A 245 -15.31 13.69 0.63
N PHE A 246 -16.42 13.27 0.03
CA PHE A 246 -17.56 14.09 -0.35
C PHE A 246 -18.73 13.69 0.55
N MET A 247 -18.70 14.21 1.78
CA MET A 247 -19.58 13.82 2.90
C MET A 247 -21.06 14.02 2.56
N HIS A 248 -21.42 15.14 1.93
CA HIS A 248 -22.82 15.43 1.56
C HIS A 248 -23.43 14.39 0.61
N ARG A 249 -22.59 13.71 -0.18
CA ARG A 249 -22.98 12.67 -1.13
C ARG A 249 -22.70 11.27 -0.61
N ASN A 250 -22.05 11.16 0.56
CA ASN A 250 -21.55 9.92 1.11
C ASN A 250 -20.64 9.16 0.11
N ILE A 251 -19.78 9.88 -0.61
CA ILE A 251 -18.84 9.32 -1.61
C ILE A 251 -17.41 9.54 -1.11
N TYR A 252 -16.60 8.48 -1.10
CA TYR A 252 -15.20 8.52 -0.69
C TYR A 252 -14.33 7.93 -1.79
N VAL A 253 -13.51 8.76 -2.41
CA VAL A 253 -12.65 8.39 -3.53
C VAL A 253 -11.23 8.15 -3.02
N LEU A 254 -10.77 6.91 -3.12
CA LEU A 254 -9.41 6.49 -2.80
C LEU A 254 -8.57 6.43 -4.08
N GLU A 255 -7.56 7.29 -4.15
CA GLU A 255 -6.60 7.37 -5.26
C GLU A 255 -5.17 7.10 -4.77
N SER A 256 -4.33 6.55 -5.65
CA SER A 256 -2.95 6.17 -5.34
C SER A 256 -1.96 6.84 -6.28
N VAL A 257 -0.85 7.34 -5.72
CA VAL A 257 0.30 7.81 -6.54
C VAL A 257 1.28 6.70 -6.92
N TYR A 258 0.86 5.43 -6.78
CA TYR A 258 1.61 4.29 -7.30
C TYR A 258 0.99 3.74 -8.60
N PRO A 259 1.83 3.42 -9.60
CA PRO A 259 1.36 2.87 -10.85
C PRO A 259 0.79 1.46 -10.67
N ASN A 260 -0.13 1.08 -11.56
CA ASN A 260 -0.83 -0.21 -11.57
C ASN A 260 -1.85 -0.41 -10.42
N ASN A 261 -2.23 0.68 -9.74
CA ASN A 261 -3.43 0.73 -8.92
C ASN A 261 -4.63 1.24 -9.73
N ALA A 262 -5.82 1.12 -9.16
CA ALA A 262 -7.06 1.69 -9.67
C ALA A 262 -7.55 2.77 -8.70
N THR A 263 -8.53 3.57 -9.13
CA THR A 263 -9.29 4.43 -8.21
C THR A 263 -10.43 3.60 -7.62
N TYR A 264 -10.62 3.68 -6.31
CA TYR A 264 -11.65 2.95 -5.59
C TYR A 264 -12.64 3.95 -5.00
N VAL A 265 -13.93 3.65 -5.10
CA VAL A 265 -15.01 4.50 -4.59
C VAL A 265 -15.80 3.71 -3.57
N PHE A 266 -16.05 4.34 -2.43
CA PHE A 266 -16.79 3.75 -1.33
C PHE A 266 -17.96 4.66 -0.94
N GLY A 267 -19.07 4.03 -0.55
CA GLY A 267 -20.26 4.64 0.03
C GLY A 267 -20.31 4.52 1.55
N LYS A 268 -19.19 4.17 2.17
CA LYS A 268 -19.04 4.06 3.63
C LYS A 268 -18.20 5.21 4.14
N ASN A 269 -18.58 5.78 5.28
CA ASN A 269 -17.81 6.86 5.89
C ASN A 269 -16.37 6.43 6.19
N TRP A 270 -15.48 7.40 6.16
CA TRP A 270 -14.05 7.26 6.30
C TRP A 270 -13.61 6.50 7.55
N GLU A 271 -14.32 6.63 8.67
CA GLU A 271 -14.00 5.92 9.90
C GLU A 271 -14.07 4.40 9.72
N GLU A 272 -14.96 3.91 8.86
CA GLU A 272 -15.00 2.49 8.52
C GLU A 272 -13.85 2.11 7.56
N LEU A 273 -13.57 2.95 6.56
CA LEU A 273 -12.45 2.71 5.63
C LEU A 273 -11.10 2.69 6.35
N SER A 274 -10.91 3.55 7.35
CA SER A 274 -9.70 3.61 8.15
C SER A 274 -9.44 2.32 8.97
N LYS A 275 -10.50 1.53 9.20
CA LYS A 275 -10.42 0.24 9.90
C LYS A 275 -10.00 -0.90 8.98
N LEU A 276 -10.15 -0.77 7.67
CA LEU A 276 -9.85 -1.84 6.72
C LEU A 276 -8.33 -2.04 6.56
N THR A 277 -7.93 -3.28 6.38
CA THR A 277 -6.59 -3.65 5.93
C THR A 277 -6.42 -3.31 4.46
N LYS A 278 -5.17 -3.33 3.99
CA LYS A 278 -4.90 -3.06 2.57
C LYS A 278 -5.42 -4.16 1.65
N ALA A 279 -5.40 -5.41 2.10
CA ALA A 279 -6.01 -6.49 1.37
C ALA A 279 -7.51 -6.26 1.25
N GLU A 280 -8.20 -5.90 2.33
CA GLU A 280 -9.65 -5.63 2.30
C GLU A 280 -10.00 -4.49 1.33
N ILE A 281 -9.26 -3.38 1.39
CA ILE A 281 -9.43 -2.24 0.48
C ILE A 281 -9.22 -2.64 -1.00
N LEU A 282 -8.28 -3.55 -1.28
CA LEU A 282 -7.92 -3.92 -2.65
C LEU A 282 -8.65 -5.16 -3.18
N LYS A 283 -9.15 -6.05 -2.31
CA LYS A 283 -9.43 -7.46 -2.66
C LYS A 283 -10.87 -7.94 -2.41
N GLU A 284 -11.77 -7.16 -1.82
CA GLU A 284 -13.06 -7.75 -1.39
C GLU A 284 -14.32 -7.19 -2.07
N ASN A 285 -14.23 -6.54 -3.23
CA ASN A 285 -15.42 -5.97 -3.89
C ASN A 285 -16.25 -5.08 -2.94
N LEU A 286 -15.60 -4.57 -1.88
CA LEU A 286 -16.16 -3.71 -0.84
C LEU A 286 -16.27 -2.27 -1.35
N GLN A 287 -15.55 -1.95 -2.42
CA GLN A 287 -15.75 -0.73 -3.18
C GLN A 287 -17.04 -0.83 -4.00
N ASP A 288 -17.84 0.24 -3.99
CA ASP A 288 -19.03 0.32 -4.82
C ASP A 288 -18.64 0.47 -6.29
N VAL A 289 -17.52 1.17 -6.55
CA VAL A 289 -16.99 1.36 -7.91
C VAL A 289 -15.46 1.20 -7.92
N ARG A 290 -14.95 0.53 -8.96
CA ARG A 290 -13.52 0.42 -9.24
C ARG A 290 -13.23 0.97 -10.63
N ILE A 291 -12.57 2.12 -10.70
CA ILE A 291 -12.28 2.85 -11.95
C ILE A 291 -10.84 2.56 -12.38
N ILE A 292 -10.67 1.95 -13.55
CA ILE A 292 -9.35 1.62 -14.10
C ILE A 292 -8.76 2.88 -14.75
N HIS A 293 -7.47 3.13 -14.55
CA HIS A 293 -6.75 4.24 -15.17
C HIS A 293 -6.55 4.02 -16.68
N ASN A 294 -7.59 4.27 -17.46
CA ASN A 294 -7.60 4.27 -18.91
C ASN A 294 -7.93 5.69 -19.45
N ASN A 295 -8.19 5.82 -20.75
CA ASN A 295 -8.54 7.10 -21.38
C ASN A 295 -9.90 7.66 -20.92
N ASN A 296 -10.81 6.81 -20.43
CA ASN A 296 -12.14 7.20 -19.98
C ASN A 296 -12.14 7.64 -18.50
N TRP A 297 -11.06 7.40 -17.77
CA TRP A 297 -10.96 7.65 -16.33
C TRP A 297 -11.45 9.05 -15.91
N GLN A 298 -11.07 10.11 -16.64
CA GLN A 298 -11.51 11.47 -16.29
C GLN A 298 -13.02 11.65 -16.45
N GLN A 299 -13.61 11.02 -17.48
CA GLN A 299 -15.05 11.06 -17.69
C GLN A 299 -15.78 10.26 -16.60
N GLU A 300 -15.29 9.07 -16.27
CA GLU A 300 -15.86 8.24 -15.20
C GLU A 300 -15.86 8.98 -13.84
N ILE A 301 -14.80 9.77 -13.54
CA ILE A 301 -14.74 10.61 -12.34
C ILE A 301 -15.71 11.80 -12.42
N ARG A 302 -15.89 12.44 -13.59
CA ARG A 302 -16.90 13.49 -13.77
C ARG A 302 -18.30 12.96 -13.56
N ASP A 303 -18.63 11.84 -14.20
CA ASP A 303 -19.96 11.23 -14.08
C ASP A 303 -20.25 10.87 -12.62
N LEU A 304 -19.23 10.44 -11.86
CA LEU A 304 -19.35 10.14 -10.44
C LEU A 304 -19.54 11.39 -9.55
N LEU A 305 -18.84 12.50 -9.84
CA LEU A 305 -18.72 13.65 -8.94
C LEU A 305 -19.51 14.90 -9.39
N GLU A 306 -19.94 14.98 -10.64
CA GLU A 306 -20.77 16.09 -11.17
C GLU A 306 -22.26 15.74 -11.18
N VAL A 307 -22.60 14.46 -11.40
CA VAL A 307 -23.98 13.98 -11.53
C VAL A 307 -24.43 13.29 -10.23
N ALA A 308 -24.49 14.07 -9.13
CA ALA A 308 -25.19 13.72 -7.89
C ALA A 308 -25.42 14.97 -7.03
#